data_AF-L5NYH0-F1
#
_entry.id   AF-L5NYH0-F1
#
_cell.length_a   1.000
_cell.length_b   1.000
_cell.length_c   1.000
_cell.angle_alpha   90.00
_cell.angle_beta   90.00
_cell.angle_gamma   90.00
#
_symmetry.space_group_name_H-M   'P 1'
#
loop_
_entity.id
_entity.type
_entity.pdbx_description
1 polymer ?
#
loop_
_entity_poly.entity_id
_entity_poly.type
_entity_poly.pdbx_seq_one_letter_code
_entity_poly.pdbx_strand_id
1 'polypeptide(L)'
;MGIETFEFWFLFTPGIEPTPAWILSLFAHGTVRHLGVNIVGILVYGLVLERYVARKTYLGVYISTGLLAGLIHINLTDNSGAGASGAIMGIIGFYSIVYLALYRPNGWNDPLENVRYVLAILGPLVIGAQYAVDIYINNGGYAHVAGGIIGILLGLVYARSQVESSVSRTIESARESPFRTALLVLVLAETAVIVYLLIATPENQQPQRQSRLEPRLSWFSSRFGTQTTRDGAPTSSDVNWSWRPNGTTPIPSRFVLTSG
;
A
#
# COMPACT_ATOMS: atom_id res chain seq x y z
N MET A 1 25.47 35.76 -25.72
CA MET A 1 25.82 34.81 -24.64
C MET A 1 26.77 33.79 -25.22
N GLY A 2 27.90 33.53 -24.58
CA GLY A 2 28.80 32.44 -24.99
C GLY A 2 28.20 31.07 -24.65
N ILE A 3 28.69 30.01 -25.30
CA ILE A 3 28.23 28.64 -25.04
C ILE A 3 28.38 28.27 -23.56
N GLU A 4 29.49 28.67 -22.93
CA GLU A 4 29.73 28.41 -21.50
C GLU A 4 28.72 29.08 -20.57
N THR A 5 28.19 30.26 -20.95
CA THR A 5 27.11 30.88 -20.17
C THR A 5 25.82 30.06 -20.29
N PHE A 6 25.50 29.53 -21.48
CA PHE A 6 24.32 28.68 -21.61
C PHE A 6 24.44 27.38 -20.81
N GLU A 7 25.60 26.73 -20.86
CA GLU A 7 25.84 25.48 -20.13
C GLU A 7 25.70 25.67 -18.62
N PHE A 8 26.34 26.70 -18.06
CA PHE A 8 26.26 27.00 -16.64
C PHE A 8 24.82 27.25 -16.14
N TRP A 9 24.00 27.92 -16.96
CA TRP A 9 22.64 28.30 -16.57
C TRP A 9 21.61 27.23 -16.87
N PHE A 10 21.76 26.41 -17.92
CA PHE A 10 20.67 25.60 -18.46
C PHE A 10 21.01 24.13 -18.75
N LEU A 11 22.28 23.74 -18.72
CA LEU A 11 22.68 22.37 -18.98
C LEU A 11 23.04 21.68 -17.66
N PHE A 12 22.36 20.59 -17.35
CA PHE A 12 22.68 19.80 -16.17
C PHE A 12 23.93 18.98 -16.47
N THR A 13 25.08 19.40 -15.93
CA THR A 13 26.39 18.76 -16.15
C THR A 13 26.75 17.78 -15.04
N PRO A 14 27.58 16.75 -15.30
CA PRO A 14 28.12 15.87 -14.27
C PRO A 14 28.75 16.61 -13.09
N GLY A 15 28.60 16.03 -11.90
CA GLY A 15 29.05 16.62 -10.64
C GLY A 15 27.92 16.81 -9.63
N ILE A 16 28.30 17.18 -8.41
CA ILE A 16 27.37 17.43 -7.29
C ILE A 16 27.38 18.91 -6.86
N GLU A 17 28.15 19.75 -7.55
CA GLU A 17 28.18 21.17 -7.27
C GLU A 17 26.87 21.82 -7.75
N PRO A 18 26.14 22.53 -6.87
CA PRO A 18 24.88 23.13 -7.24
C PRO A 18 25.12 24.32 -8.18
N THR A 19 24.54 24.24 -9.37
CA THR A 19 24.51 25.32 -10.37
C THR A 19 23.07 25.77 -10.60
N PRO A 20 22.83 26.95 -11.20
CA PRO A 20 21.48 27.35 -11.60
C PRO A 20 20.78 26.32 -12.51
N ALA A 21 21.56 25.57 -13.30
CA ALA A 21 21.06 24.52 -14.17
C ALA A 21 20.32 23.39 -13.42
N TRP A 22 20.55 23.18 -12.12
CA TRP A 22 19.80 22.19 -11.32
C TRP A 22 18.29 22.42 -11.35
N ILE A 23 17.86 23.69 -11.52
CA ILE A 23 16.46 24.06 -11.64
C ILE A 23 16.14 24.49 -13.07
N LEU A 24 16.99 25.34 -13.66
CA LEU A 24 16.70 25.95 -14.95
C LEU A 24 16.77 24.96 -16.11
N SER A 25 17.52 23.86 -15.99
CA SER A 25 17.53 22.80 -17.00
C SER A 25 16.17 22.15 -17.21
N LEU A 26 15.26 22.20 -16.21
CA LEU A 26 13.89 21.70 -16.33
C LEU A 26 13.07 22.49 -17.37
N PHE A 27 13.50 23.71 -17.72
CA PHE A 27 12.81 24.58 -18.67
C PHE A 27 13.53 24.64 -20.02
N ALA A 28 14.77 24.18 -20.10
CA ALA A 28 15.55 24.13 -21.33
C ALA A 28 15.31 22.84 -22.13
N HIS A 29 15.24 22.95 -23.45
CA HIS A 29 14.95 21.82 -24.34
C HIS A 29 15.82 21.88 -25.58
N GLY A 30 16.49 20.77 -25.92
CA GLY A 30 17.36 20.70 -27.08
C GLY A 30 16.63 20.66 -28.43
N THR A 31 15.34 20.27 -28.46
CA THR A 31 14.54 20.22 -29.70
C THR A 31 13.09 20.62 -29.47
N VAL A 32 12.42 21.14 -30.51
CA VAL A 32 10.99 21.46 -30.49
C VAL A 32 10.13 20.21 -30.24
N ARG A 33 10.52 19.06 -30.83
CA ARG A 33 9.85 17.78 -30.58
C ARG A 33 9.88 17.40 -29.10
N HIS A 34 11.05 17.55 -28.45
CA HIS A 34 11.21 17.24 -27.03
C HIS A 34 10.34 18.16 -26.16
N LEU A 35 10.29 19.45 -26.47
CA LEU A 35 9.38 20.39 -25.81
C LEU A 35 7.90 19.99 -26.01
N GLY A 36 7.51 19.64 -27.23
CA GLY A 36 6.14 19.25 -27.56
C GLY A 36 5.65 18.05 -26.76
N VAL A 37 6.46 16.98 -26.63
CA VAL A 37 6.08 15.81 -25.83
C VAL A 37 5.99 16.12 -24.34
N ASN A 38 6.86 16.99 -23.83
CA ASN A 38 6.81 17.41 -22.42
C ASN A 38 5.55 18.25 -22.12
N ILE A 39 5.17 19.16 -23.03
CA ILE A 39 3.92 19.91 -22.92
C ILE A 39 2.72 18.96 -22.89
N VAL A 40 2.67 17.99 -23.79
CA VAL A 40 1.58 16.98 -23.80
C VAL A 40 1.53 16.22 -22.47
N GLY A 41 2.68 15.80 -21.93
CA GLY A 41 2.74 15.13 -20.63
C GLY A 41 2.17 15.97 -19.49
N ILE A 42 2.51 17.25 -19.43
CA ILE A 42 1.95 18.21 -18.46
C ILE A 42 0.44 18.41 -18.67
N LEU A 43 -0.02 18.53 -19.92
CA LEU A 43 -1.44 18.73 -20.21
C LEU A 43 -2.28 17.50 -19.84
N VAL A 44 -1.77 16.29 -20.06
CA VAL A 44 -2.51 15.06 -19.77
C VAL A 44 -2.48 14.71 -18.28
N TYR A 45 -1.31 14.71 -17.66
CA TYR A 45 -1.15 14.26 -16.27
C TYR A 45 -1.07 15.41 -15.28
N GLY A 46 -0.39 16.50 -15.64
CA GLY A 46 -0.23 17.66 -14.77
C GLY A 46 -1.56 18.35 -14.46
N LEU A 47 -2.38 18.66 -15.48
CA LEU A 47 -3.70 19.27 -15.28
C LEU A 47 -4.66 18.40 -14.47
N VAL A 48 -4.53 17.08 -14.59
CA VAL A 48 -5.34 16.15 -13.79
C VAL A 48 -4.86 16.16 -12.35
N LEU A 49 -3.56 16.06 -12.11
CA LEU A 49 -2.98 16.07 -10.77
C LEU A 49 -3.29 17.36 -9.99
N GLU A 50 -3.30 18.52 -10.65
CA GLU A 50 -3.60 19.82 -10.02
C GLU A 50 -4.97 19.83 -9.30
N ARG A 51 -5.91 18.96 -9.71
CA ARG A 51 -7.23 18.83 -9.06
C ARG A 51 -7.19 18.09 -7.72
N TYR A 52 -6.14 17.31 -7.48
CA TYR A 52 -6.05 16.38 -6.35
C TYR A 52 -5.07 16.82 -5.27
N VAL A 53 -4.17 17.76 -5.58
CA VAL A 53 -3.16 18.23 -4.65
C VAL A 53 -2.99 19.74 -4.67
N ALA A 54 -2.50 20.31 -3.58
CA ALA A 54 -2.20 21.74 -3.51
C ALA A 54 -1.04 22.11 -4.45
N ARG A 55 -1.05 23.37 -4.93
CA ARG A 55 -0.01 23.93 -5.81
C ARG A 55 1.42 23.72 -5.29
N LYS A 56 1.64 23.84 -3.97
CA LYS A 56 2.95 23.62 -3.34
C LYS A 56 3.43 22.17 -3.48
N THR A 57 2.53 21.21 -3.30
CA THR A 57 2.81 19.77 -3.48
C THR A 57 3.13 19.49 -4.94
N TYR A 58 2.32 20.02 -5.87
CA TYR A 58 2.55 19.86 -7.31
C TYR A 58 3.95 20.35 -7.71
N LEU A 59 4.29 21.61 -7.35
CA LEU A 59 5.60 22.19 -7.67
C LEU A 59 6.74 21.46 -6.96
N GLY A 60 6.54 21.05 -5.71
CA GLY A 60 7.51 20.27 -4.96
C GLY A 60 7.82 18.95 -5.64
N VAL A 61 6.80 18.21 -6.09
CA VAL A 61 6.98 16.96 -6.85
C VAL A 61 7.69 17.22 -8.16
N TYR A 62 7.25 18.20 -8.95
CA TYR A 62 7.88 18.53 -10.24
C TYR A 62 9.38 18.85 -10.08
N ILE A 63 9.73 19.76 -9.17
CA ILE A 63 11.13 20.18 -8.97
C ILE A 63 11.96 19.04 -8.37
N SER A 64 11.46 18.36 -7.33
CA SER A 64 12.25 17.31 -6.65
C SER A 64 12.48 16.10 -7.55
N THR A 65 11.47 15.62 -8.27
CA THR A 65 11.62 14.49 -9.20
C THR A 65 12.53 14.84 -10.37
N GLY A 66 12.37 16.03 -10.97
CA GLY A 66 13.24 16.50 -12.05
C GLY A 66 14.70 16.63 -11.62
N LEU A 67 14.94 17.26 -10.46
CA LEU A 67 16.27 17.44 -9.90
C LEU A 67 16.95 16.10 -9.61
N LEU A 68 16.30 15.24 -8.83
CA LEU A 68 16.87 13.95 -8.41
C LEU A 68 17.06 13.01 -9.60
N ALA A 69 16.13 13.00 -10.56
CA ALA A 69 16.28 12.26 -11.80
C ALA A 69 17.46 12.75 -12.65
N GLY A 70 17.63 14.07 -12.76
CA GLY A 70 18.77 14.69 -13.43
C GLY A 70 20.09 14.26 -12.78
N LEU A 71 20.19 14.40 -11.45
CA LEU A 71 21.37 13.96 -10.68
C LEU A 71 21.69 12.48 -10.88
N ILE A 72 20.68 11.61 -10.85
CA ILE A 72 20.90 10.17 -11.10
C ILE A 72 21.40 9.94 -12.53
N HIS A 73 20.79 10.58 -13.53
CA HIS A 73 21.16 10.39 -14.92
C HIS A 73 22.59 10.83 -15.22
N ILE A 74 22.97 12.05 -14.82
CA ILE A 74 24.31 12.59 -15.11
C ILE A 74 25.41 11.74 -14.45
N ASN A 75 25.18 11.23 -13.23
CA ASN A 75 26.19 10.47 -12.49
C ASN A 75 26.27 9.00 -12.93
N LEU A 76 25.26 8.50 -13.67
CA LEU A 76 25.28 7.15 -14.25
C LEU A 76 25.79 7.12 -15.69
N THR A 77 25.78 8.25 -16.39
CA THR A 77 26.07 8.30 -17.83
C THR A 77 27.20 9.25 -18.20
N ASP A 78 27.64 10.11 -17.27
CA ASP A 78 28.53 11.24 -17.50
C ASP A 78 28.07 12.18 -18.64
N ASN A 79 26.81 12.07 -19.06
CA ASN A 79 26.21 12.87 -20.11
C ASN A 79 25.43 14.02 -19.52
N SER A 80 25.66 15.21 -20.07
CA SER A 80 24.89 16.39 -19.69
C SER A 80 23.52 16.40 -20.35
N GLY A 81 22.52 17.00 -19.69
CA GLY A 81 21.15 16.99 -20.19
C GLY A 81 20.33 18.20 -19.77
N ALA A 82 19.23 18.44 -20.49
CA ALA A 82 18.22 19.43 -20.15
C ALA A 82 16.84 18.94 -20.60
N GLY A 83 15.82 19.24 -19.79
CA GLY A 83 14.44 18.91 -20.09
C GLY A 83 13.59 18.65 -18.85
N ALA A 84 12.28 18.79 -19.04
CA ALA A 84 11.27 18.54 -18.01
C ALA A 84 10.91 17.06 -17.82
N SER A 85 11.46 16.15 -18.63
CA SER A 85 10.91 14.81 -18.82
C SER A 85 11.00 13.92 -17.56
N GLY A 86 12.10 14.01 -16.80
CA GLY A 86 12.21 13.35 -15.49
C GLY A 86 11.18 13.85 -14.49
N ALA A 87 10.91 15.16 -14.48
CA ALA A 87 9.86 15.76 -13.64
C ALA A 87 8.46 15.27 -14.04
N ILE A 88 8.19 15.17 -15.33
CA ILE A 88 6.90 14.71 -15.86
C ILE A 88 6.67 13.24 -15.55
N MET A 89 7.69 12.38 -15.70
CA MET A 89 7.59 10.99 -15.26
C MET A 89 7.32 10.89 -13.75
N GLY A 90 7.93 11.78 -12.97
CA GLY A 90 7.61 11.95 -11.56
C GLY A 90 6.15 12.32 -11.29
N ILE A 91 5.61 13.28 -12.04
CA ILE A 91 4.18 13.66 -11.97
C ILE A 91 3.27 12.49 -12.32
N ILE A 92 3.58 11.72 -13.37
CA ILE A 92 2.82 10.54 -13.78
C ILE A 92 2.81 9.49 -12.65
N GLY A 93 3.98 9.16 -12.10
CA GLY A 93 4.12 8.19 -11.02
C GLY A 93 3.40 8.63 -9.74
N PHE A 94 3.59 9.90 -9.35
CA PHE A 94 2.94 10.49 -8.18
C PHE A 94 1.43 10.50 -8.32
N TYR A 95 0.91 10.99 -9.45
CA TYR A 95 -0.51 11.00 -9.76
C TYR A 95 -1.13 9.61 -9.69
N SER A 96 -0.50 8.61 -10.30
CA SER A 96 -1.00 7.25 -10.33
C SER A 96 -1.23 6.70 -8.92
N ILE A 97 -0.25 6.89 -8.03
CA ILE A 97 -0.38 6.46 -6.64
C ILE A 97 -1.41 7.27 -5.87
N VAL A 98 -1.34 8.61 -5.94
CA VAL A 98 -2.27 9.48 -5.20
C VAL A 98 -3.71 9.19 -5.59
N TYR A 99 -3.97 9.06 -6.89
CA TYR A 99 -5.27 8.74 -7.42
C TYR A 99 -5.74 7.37 -6.93
N LEU A 100 -4.99 6.29 -7.18
CA LEU A 100 -5.42 4.93 -6.84
C LEU A 100 -5.52 4.66 -5.32
N ALA A 101 -4.72 5.35 -4.51
CA ALA A 101 -4.71 5.16 -3.06
C ALA A 101 -5.80 5.95 -2.34
N LEU A 102 -6.09 7.18 -2.79
CA LEU A 102 -6.97 8.10 -2.08
C LEU A 102 -8.34 8.29 -2.75
N TYR A 103 -8.43 8.04 -4.06
CA TYR A 103 -9.62 8.30 -4.84
C TYR A 103 -10.12 6.98 -5.45
N ARG A 104 -11.38 6.66 -5.18
CA ARG A 104 -12.05 5.51 -5.78
C ARG A 104 -13.26 6.01 -6.55
N PRO A 105 -13.40 5.65 -7.85
CA PRO A 105 -14.60 6.00 -8.59
C PRO A 105 -15.82 5.34 -7.92
N ASN A 106 -16.82 6.14 -7.54
CA ASN A 106 -18.10 5.66 -7.01
C ASN A 106 -19.00 5.19 -8.17
N GLY A 107 -18.56 4.15 -8.87
CA GLY A 107 -19.19 3.63 -10.09
C GLY A 107 -18.73 4.33 -11.37
N TRP A 108 -19.29 3.93 -12.50
CA TRP A 108 -18.87 4.37 -13.86
C TRP A 108 -19.72 5.51 -14.43
N ASN A 109 -20.49 6.20 -13.59
CA ASN A 109 -21.50 7.17 -14.02
C ASN A 109 -20.92 8.56 -14.38
N ASP A 110 -19.68 8.86 -13.96
CA ASP A 110 -18.97 10.08 -14.35
C ASP A 110 -17.87 9.74 -15.38
N PRO A 111 -18.08 10.06 -16.67
CA PRO A 111 -17.11 9.80 -17.71
C PRO A 111 -15.75 10.46 -17.47
N LEU A 112 -15.71 11.64 -16.85
CA LEU A 112 -14.45 12.35 -16.60
C LEU A 112 -13.65 11.65 -15.50
N GLU A 113 -14.32 11.18 -14.44
CA GLU A 113 -13.65 10.44 -13.38
C GLU A 113 -13.16 9.08 -13.88
N ASN A 114 -13.90 8.42 -14.78
CA ASN A 114 -13.45 7.19 -15.44
C ASN A 114 -12.16 7.42 -16.24
N VAL A 115 -12.05 8.52 -16.99
CA VAL A 115 -10.82 8.87 -17.73
C VAL A 115 -9.65 9.05 -16.77
N ARG A 116 -9.85 9.72 -15.64
CA ARG A 116 -8.80 9.93 -14.63
C ARG A 116 -8.36 8.60 -14.01
N TYR A 117 -9.30 7.74 -13.66
CA TYR A 117 -9.00 6.38 -13.21
C TYR A 117 -8.16 5.61 -14.24
N VAL A 118 -8.55 5.65 -15.52
CA VAL A 118 -7.78 5.03 -16.59
C VAL A 118 -6.38 5.62 -16.70
N LEU A 119 -6.23 6.96 -16.67
CA LEU A 119 -4.92 7.60 -16.70
C LEU A 119 -4.02 7.17 -15.54
N ALA A 120 -4.58 7.00 -14.34
CA ALA A 120 -3.85 6.53 -13.16
C ALA A 120 -3.39 5.07 -13.31
N ILE A 121 -4.20 4.20 -13.92
CA ILE A 121 -3.81 2.82 -14.25
C ILE A 121 -2.76 2.79 -15.36
N LEU A 122 -2.87 3.66 -16.35
CA LEU A 122 -1.94 3.73 -17.47
C LEU A 122 -0.58 4.34 -17.09
N GLY A 123 -0.50 5.15 -16.04
CA GLY A 123 0.73 5.86 -15.68
C GLY A 123 1.96 4.95 -15.50
N PRO A 124 1.89 3.86 -14.71
CA PRO A 124 2.98 2.89 -14.61
C PRO A 124 3.35 2.23 -15.94
N LEU A 125 2.38 2.00 -16.82
CA LEU A 125 2.63 1.46 -18.17
C LEU A 125 3.35 2.48 -19.05
N VAL A 126 3.02 3.76 -18.95
CA VAL A 126 3.72 4.85 -19.65
C VAL A 126 5.18 4.93 -19.18
N ILE A 127 5.43 4.84 -17.87
CA ILE A 127 6.79 4.82 -17.31
C ILE A 127 7.56 3.60 -17.82
N GLY A 128 6.95 2.41 -17.79
CA GLY A 128 7.57 1.18 -18.29
C GLY A 128 7.84 1.20 -19.78
N ALA A 129 6.94 1.76 -20.58
CA ALA A 129 7.12 1.93 -22.02
C ALA A 129 8.24 2.93 -22.32
N GLN A 130 8.31 4.04 -21.59
CA GLN A 130 9.40 5.00 -21.73
C GLN A 130 10.75 4.37 -21.38
N TYR A 131 10.82 3.58 -20.31
CA TYR A 131 12.04 2.83 -19.95
C TYR A 131 12.51 1.93 -21.09
N ALA A 132 11.58 1.18 -21.71
CA ALA A 132 11.91 0.32 -22.83
C ALA A 132 12.48 1.14 -24.01
N VAL A 133 11.88 2.28 -24.33
CA VAL A 133 12.41 3.18 -25.37
C VAL A 133 13.81 3.69 -25.01
N ASP A 134 14.03 4.09 -23.76
CA ASP A 134 15.31 4.63 -23.31
C ASP A 134 16.45 3.61 -23.42
N ILE A 135 16.19 2.36 -23.04
CA ILE A 135 17.19 1.28 -23.09
C ILE A 135 17.41 0.78 -24.52
N TYR A 136 16.34 0.52 -25.27
CA TYR A 136 16.44 -0.17 -26.56
C TYR A 136 16.64 0.76 -27.76
N ILE A 137 16.28 2.03 -27.66
CA ILE A 137 16.36 2.99 -28.77
C ILE A 137 17.38 4.08 -28.47
N ASN A 138 17.33 4.69 -27.29
CA ASN A 138 18.14 5.87 -26.98
C ASN A 138 19.49 5.54 -26.32
N ASN A 139 19.72 4.27 -25.94
CA ASN A 139 20.92 3.79 -25.23
C ASN A 139 21.25 4.65 -23.99
N GLY A 140 20.21 5.11 -23.28
CA GLY A 140 20.28 6.12 -22.24
C GLY A 140 18.92 6.77 -21.98
N GLY A 141 18.77 7.45 -20.85
CA GLY A 141 17.48 8.04 -20.44
C GLY A 141 17.07 7.73 -19.00
N TYR A 142 18.00 7.33 -18.14
CA TYR A 142 17.75 7.01 -16.73
C TYR A 142 16.98 8.10 -15.96
N ALA A 143 17.01 9.36 -16.41
CA ALA A 143 16.19 10.43 -15.84
C ALA A 143 14.69 10.12 -15.89
N HIS A 144 14.17 9.50 -16.96
CA HIS A 144 12.74 9.19 -17.06
C HIS A 144 12.32 8.15 -16.00
N VAL A 145 13.07 7.05 -15.89
CA VAL A 145 12.76 5.98 -14.94
C VAL A 145 13.01 6.41 -13.50
N ALA A 146 14.12 7.07 -13.24
CA ALA A 146 14.41 7.63 -11.93
C ALA A 146 13.28 8.60 -11.50
N GLY A 147 12.88 9.50 -12.39
CA GLY A 147 11.75 10.41 -12.18
C GLY A 147 10.48 9.66 -11.83
N GLY A 148 10.09 8.67 -12.63
CA GLY A 148 8.91 7.84 -12.39
C GLY A 148 8.92 7.11 -11.05
N ILE A 149 10.04 6.47 -10.70
CA ILE A 149 10.22 5.77 -9.43
C ILE A 149 10.11 6.74 -8.26
N ILE A 150 10.82 7.87 -8.30
CA ILE A 150 10.78 8.89 -7.24
C ILE A 150 9.36 9.44 -7.09
N GLY A 151 8.67 9.69 -8.20
CA GLY A 151 7.27 10.10 -8.21
C GLY A 151 6.35 9.10 -7.49
N ILE A 152 6.48 7.81 -7.80
CA ILE A 152 5.74 6.73 -7.11
C ILE A 152 6.02 6.75 -5.61
N LEU A 153 7.29 6.83 -5.21
CA LEU A 153 7.69 6.85 -3.80
C LEU A 153 7.13 8.06 -3.06
N LEU A 154 7.23 9.26 -3.65
CA LEU A 154 6.63 10.47 -3.10
C LEU A 154 5.11 10.36 -3.01
N GLY A 155 4.47 9.72 -4.00
CA GLY A 155 3.04 9.46 -4.01
C GLY A 155 2.61 8.57 -2.85
N LEU A 156 3.38 7.51 -2.57
CA LEU A 156 3.11 6.60 -1.44
C LEU A 156 3.22 7.33 -0.10
N VAL A 157 4.27 8.14 0.08
CA VAL A 157 4.47 8.96 1.29
C VAL A 157 3.33 9.97 1.45
N TYR A 158 2.97 10.66 0.37
CA TYR A 158 1.87 11.62 0.39
C TYR A 158 0.54 10.95 0.75
N ALA A 159 0.18 9.86 0.06
CA ALA A 159 -1.07 9.14 0.32
C ALA A 159 -1.18 8.68 1.78
N ARG A 160 -0.09 8.13 2.33
CA ARG A 160 -0.03 7.74 3.74
C ARG A 160 -0.33 8.92 4.68
N SER A 161 0.28 10.08 4.44
CA SER A 161 0.07 11.28 5.27
C SER A 161 -1.39 11.77 5.26
N GLN A 162 -2.09 11.63 4.13
CA GLN A 162 -3.48 12.04 3.99
C GLN A 162 -4.42 11.09 4.76
N VAL A 163 -4.14 9.79 4.77
CA VAL A 163 -4.90 8.81 5.54
C VAL A 163 -4.69 9.02 7.04
N GLU A 164 -3.45 9.15 7.50
CA GLU A 164 -3.12 9.36 8.92
C GLU A 164 -3.79 10.64 9.46
N SER A 165 -3.73 11.75 8.72
CA SER A 165 -4.38 13.00 9.13
C SER A 165 -5.91 12.90 9.20
N SER A 166 -6.53 12.07 8.37
CA SER A 166 -7.99 11.85 8.37
C SER A 166 -8.43 10.97 9.55
N VAL A 167 -7.65 9.94 9.88
CA VAL A 167 -7.86 9.12 11.08
C VAL A 167 -7.70 9.96 12.35
N SER A 168 -6.65 10.76 12.44
CA SER A 168 -6.41 11.64 13.60
C SER A 168 -7.57 12.61 13.84
N ARG A 169 -8.08 13.27 12.78
CA ARG A 169 -9.26 14.15 12.89
C ARG A 169 -10.52 13.41 13.34
N THR A 170 -10.70 12.17 12.89
CA THR A 170 -11.84 11.33 13.30
C THR A 170 -11.73 10.94 14.78
N ILE A 171 -10.52 10.57 15.25
CA ILE A 171 -10.25 10.26 16.66
C ILE A 171 -10.47 11.48 17.54
N GLU A 172 -9.99 12.66 17.12
CA GLU A 172 -10.17 13.92 17.84
C GLU A 172 -11.65 14.31 17.91
N SER A 173 -12.37 14.27 16.79
CA SER A 173 -13.82 14.48 16.77
C SER A 173 -14.59 13.47 17.65
N ALA A 174 -14.19 12.20 17.65
CA ALA A 174 -14.77 11.19 18.53
C ALA A 174 -14.40 11.39 20.01
N ARG A 175 -13.27 12.04 20.31
CA ARG A 175 -12.84 12.41 21.66
C ARG A 175 -13.62 13.61 22.20
N GLU A 176 -13.98 14.55 21.33
CA GLU A 176 -14.80 15.74 21.66
C GLU A 176 -16.31 15.48 21.64
N SER A 177 -16.75 14.31 21.16
CA SER A 177 -18.15 13.91 21.16
C SER A 177 -18.75 13.85 22.57
N PRO A 178 -19.92 14.48 22.83
CA PRO A 178 -20.62 14.41 24.13
C PRO A 178 -21.06 12.99 24.51
N PHE A 179 -20.96 12.02 23.59
CA PHE A 179 -21.24 10.61 23.82
C PHE A 179 -20.33 10.00 24.89
N ARG A 180 -19.07 10.44 25.02
CA ARG A 180 -18.16 9.96 26.09
C ARG A 180 -18.61 10.45 27.47
N THR A 181 -19.06 11.69 27.57
CA THR A 181 -19.61 12.26 28.81
C THR A 181 -20.93 11.60 29.16
N ALA A 182 -21.81 11.37 28.18
CA ALA A 182 -23.08 10.67 28.37
C ALA A 182 -22.88 9.21 28.82
N LEU A 183 -21.91 8.50 28.25
CA LEU A 183 -21.55 7.13 28.65
C LEU A 183 -20.97 7.09 30.08
N LEU A 184 -20.11 8.04 30.43
CA LEU A 184 -19.60 8.17 31.81
C LEU A 184 -20.71 8.49 32.80
N VAL A 185 -21.63 9.40 32.47
CA VAL A 185 -22.78 9.73 33.31
C VAL A 185 -23.71 8.53 33.47
N LEU A 186 -23.97 7.75 32.41
CA LEU A 186 -24.77 6.52 32.46
C LEU A 186 -24.12 5.46 33.35
N VAL A 187 -22.81 5.21 33.19
CA VAL A 187 -22.08 4.25 34.03
C VAL A 187 -22.07 4.70 35.49
N LEU A 188 -21.87 5.99 35.76
CA LEU A 188 -21.92 6.54 37.12
C LEU A 188 -23.34 6.46 37.72
N ALA A 189 -24.38 6.69 36.91
CA ALA A 189 -25.77 6.58 37.33
C ALA A 189 -26.13 5.11 37.66
N GLU A 190 -25.78 4.15 36.82
CA GLU A 190 -25.99 2.73 37.08
C GLU A 190 -25.22 2.26 38.32
N THR A 191 -23.96 2.69 38.47
CA THR A 191 -23.15 2.37 39.64
C THR A 191 -23.77 2.94 40.92
N ALA A 192 -24.28 4.18 40.88
CA ALA A 192 -24.96 4.79 42.02
C ALA A 192 -26.26 4.07 42.38
N VAL A 193 -27.05 3.64 41.38
CA VAL A 193 -28.26 2.85 41.59
C VAL A 193 -27.93 1.50 42.22
N ILE A 194 -26.91 0.80 41.71
CA ILE A 194 -26.47 -0.49 42.27
C ILE A 194 -26.01 -0.32 43.72
N VAL A 195 -25.18 0.68 44.00
CA VAL A 195 -24.72 0.98 45.37
C VAL A 195 -25.89 1.31 46.29
N TYR A 196 -26.86 2.11 45.83
CA TYR A 196 -28.07 2.40 46.59
C TYR A 196 -28.87 1.13 46.89
N LEU A 197 -29.10 0.29 45.88
CA LEU A 197 -29.84 -0.97 46.06
C LEU A 197 -29.13 -1.90 47.05
N LEU A 198 -27.81 -2.02 46.97
CA LEU A 198 -27.02 -2.84 47.90
C LEU A 198 -27.09 -2.34 49.35
N ILE A 199 -27.16 -1.02 49.56
CA ILE A 199 -27.26 -0.41 50.90
C ILE A 199 -28.71 -0.44 51.41
N ALA A 200 -29.70 -0.27 50.53
CA ALA A 200 -31.09 -0.07 50.89
C ALA A 200 -31.89 -1.36 51.03
N THR A 201 -31.41 -2.52 50.56
CA THR A 201 -32.08 -3.82 50.80
C THR A 201 -31.88 -4.31 52.24
N PRO A 202 -32.95 -4.41 53.06
CA PRO A 202 -32.85 -5.00 54.39
C PRO A 202 -32.70 -6.52 54.27
N GLU A 203 -31.73 -7.09 54.98
CA GLU A 203 -31.49 -8.54 55.04
C GLU A 203 -32.68 -9.27 55.67
N ASN A 204 -33.41 -10.06 54.88
CA ASN A 204 -34.69 -10.67 55.26
C ASN A 204 -34.49 -12.10 55.81
N GLN A 205 -34.95 -12.34 57.04
CA GLN A 205 -34.77 -13.59 57.80
C GLN A 205 -35.59 -14.77 57.24
N GLN A 206 -35.02 -15.98 57.19
CA GLN A 206 -35.65 -17.20 56.66
C GLN A 206 -36.76 -17.78 57.57
N PRO A 207 -37.84 -18.40 57.02
CA PRO A 207 -38.80 -19.17 57.81
C PRO A 207 -38.53 -20.69 57.83
N GLN A 208 -38.67 -21.29 59.02
CA GLN A 208 -38.59 -22.73 59.32
C GLN A 208 -39.70 -23.54 58.61
N ARG A 209 -39.38 -24.72 58.04
CA ARG A 209 -40.37 -25.73 57.65
C ARG A 209 -40.28 -26.98 58.53
N GLN A 210 -41.31 -27.17 59.36
CA GLN A 210 -41.63 -28.40 60.08
C GLN A 210 -42.47 -29.37 59.22
N SER A 211 -42.57 -30.60 59.72
CA SER A 211 -42.96 -31.91 59.18
C SER A 211 -44.45 -32.19 58.91
N ARG A 212 -44.77 -33.13 57.98
CA ARG A 212 -45.52 -34.41 58.19
C ARG A 212 -46.09 -35.07 56.91
N LEU A 213 -45.86 -36.40 56.85
CA LEU A 213 -46.71 -37.56 56.43
C LEU A 213 -47.35 -37.54 55.02
N GLU A 214 -47.14 -38.55 54.17
CA GLU A 214 -47.74 -39.91 54.24
C GLU A 214 -46.98 -40.95 53.35
N PRO A 215 -47.09 -42.27 53.62
CA PRO A 215 -46.46 -43.34 52.84
C PRO A 215 -47.44 -44.17 51.98
N ARG A 216 -47.17 -44.38 50.68
CA ARG A 216 -47.83 -45.43 49.87
C ARG A 216 -46.91 -46.08 48.82
N LEU A 217 -46.40 -47.25 49.20
CA LEU A 217 -46.41 -48.54 48.49
C LEU A 217 -45.93 -48.64 47.03
N SER A 218 -44.73 -49.22 46.89
CA SER A 218 -44.46 -50.48 46.15
C SER A 218 -45.32 -50.82 44.93
N TRP A 219 -44.77 -50.59 43.73
CA TRP A 219 -44.91 -51.50 42.59
C TRP A 219 -43.88 -51.12 41.51
N PHE A 220 -43.18 -52.12 40.96
CA PHE A 220 -42.11 -52.05 39.94
C PHE A 220 -40.66 -51.80 40.37
N SER A 221 -40.13 -52.76 41.14
CA SER A 221 -38.79 -53.27 40.89
C SER A 221 -38.88 -54.66 40.25
N SER A 222 -38.94 -54.75 38.91
CA SER A 222 -38.59 -55.98 38.19
C SER A 222 -38.56 -55.75 36.68
N ARG A 223 -37.48 -55.18 36.15
CA ARG A 223 -36.97 -55.59 34.85
C ARG A 223 -35.52 -55.13 34.67
N PHE A 224 -34.66 -56.13 34.60
CA PHE A 224 -33.27 -56.07 34.15
C PHE A 224 -32.25 -55.53 35.16
N GLY A 225 -31.88 -56.40 36.10
CA GLY A 225 -30.50 -56.52 36.54
C GLY A 225 -29.73 -57.48 35.63
N THR A 226 -28.46 -57.13 35.33
CA THR A 226 -27.21 -57.93 35.38
C THR A 226 -26.11 -57.11 34.65
N GLN A 227 -25.13 -56.54 35.38
CA GLN A 227 -23.79 -57.09 35.70
C GLN A 227 -22.88 -57.34 34.46
N THR A 228 -21.86 -56.47 34.23
CA THR A 228 -20.39 -56.66 34.47
C THR A 228 -19.75 -57.73 33.57
N THR A 229 -18.67 -57.54 32.80
CA THR A 229 -17.23 -57.25 33.14
C THR A 229 -16.46 -56.97 31.82
N ARG A 230 -15.55 -55.99 31.71
CA ARG A 230 -14.10 -55.93 32.05
C ARG A 230 -13.13 -56.59 31.04
N ASP A 231 -11.99 -55.90 30.84
CA ASP A 231 -10.68 -56.31 30.27
C ASP A 231 -10.57 -56.35 28.73
N GLY A 232 -9.51 -55.88 28.05
CA GLY A 232 -8.21 -55.26 28.37
C GLY A 232 -7.49 -54.90 27.05
N ALA A 233 -6.65 -53.86 27.06
CA ALA A 233 -5.70 -53.52 25.97
C ALA A 233 -4.33 -54.23 26.25
N PRO A 234 -3.23 -54.06 25.47
CA PRO A 234 -3.00 -53.43 24.15
C PRO A 234 -2.11 -54.31 23.20
N THR A 235 -1.76 -53.86 21.99
CA THR A 235 -0.36 -53.85 21.44
C THR A 235 -0.23 -53.40 19.98
N SER A 236 0.73 -52.47 19.79
CA SER A 236 1.66 -52.22 18.66
C SER A 236 1.34 -52.69 17.23
N SER A 237 1.42 -51.77 16.27
CA SER A 237 2.61 -51.61 15.41
C SER A 237 2.38 -50.53 14.35
N ASP A 238 3.33 -49.60 14.29
CA ASP A 238 3.47 -48.59 13.25
C ASP A 238 3.64 -49.24 11.87
N VAL A 239 2.88 -48.79 10.88
CA VAL A 239 3.17 -49.08 9.47
C VAL A 239 3.17 -47.77 8.69
N ASN A 240 4.39 -47.28 8.49
CA ASN A 240 4.76 -46.17 7.65
C ASN A 240 4.91 -46.70 6.21
N TRP A 241 4.12 -46.20 5.25
CA TRP A 241 4.20 -46.61 3.85
C TRP A 241 4.97 -45.55 3.04
N SER A 242 6.26 -45.80 2.80
CA SER A 242 7.05 -45.14 1.76
C SER A 242 7.15 -46.06 0.55
N TRP A 243 6.79 -45.55 -0.63
CA TRP A 243 6.78 -46.31 -1.89
C TRP A 243 7.80 -45.73 -2.88
N ARG A 244 8.91 -46.44 -3.07
CA ARG A 244 9.81 -46.66 -4.26
C ARG A 244 10.74 -47.81 -3.84
N PRO A 245 11.30 -48.73 -4.68
CA PRO A 245 11.92 -48.43 -5.99
C PRO A 245 11.96 -49.62 -7.00
N ASN A 246 12.72 -49.41 -8.10
CA ASN A 246 13.41 -50.35 -9.02
C ASN A 246 13.05 -50.08 -10.49
N GLY A 247 13.97 -49.94 -11.45
CA GLY A 247 15.44 -50.04 -11.49
C GLY A 247 15.87 -49.59 -12.90
N THR A 248 17.01 -48.88 -13.05
CA THR A 248 18.31 -49.43 -13.55
C THR A 248 18.25 -49.85 -15.03
N THR A 249 19.09 -49.41 -15.99
CA THR A 249 20.52 -48.98 -16.00
C THR A 249 20.94 -48.62 -17.47
N PRO A 250 22.21 -48.23 -17.81
CA PRO A 250 22.51 -47.12 -18.74
C PRO A 250 23.57 -47.39 -19.87
N ILE A 251 24.05 -46.30 -20.54
CA ILE A 251 25.34 -46.06 -21.30
C ILE A 251 25.43 -46.72 -22.73
N PRO A 252 26.15 -46.21 -23.80
CA PRO A 252 27.34 -45.33 -23.73
C PRO A 252 27.70 -44.26 -24.81
N SER A 253 28.59 -43.38 -24.33
CA SER A 253 29.70 -42.54 -24.87
C SER A 253 29.92 -42.16 -26.35
N ARG A 254 30.34 -40.87 -26.48
CA ARG A 254 31.38 -40.24 -27.34
C ARG A 254 31.13 -40.11 -28.86
N PHE A 255 31.27 -38.88 -29.36
CA PHE A 255 32.21 -38.55 -30.46
C PHE A 255 32.69 -37.09 -30.35
N VAL A 256 33.93 -36.87 -30.80
CA VAL A 256 34.77 -35.66 -30.70
C VAL A 256 35.16 -35.23 -32.13
N LEU A 257 35.09 -33.90 -32.39
CA LEU A 257 35.80 -33.02 -33.36
C LEU A 257 35.91 -33.37 -34.86
N THR A 258 35.75 -32.35 -35.73
CA THR A 258 36.87 -31.67 -36.44
C THR A 258 36.46 -30.34 -37.08
N SER A 259 37.45 -29.46 -37.16
CA SER A 259 37.57 -28.17 -37.84
C SER A 259 37.39 -28.19 -39.36
N GLY A 260 36.97 -27.05 -39.90
CA GLY A 260 37.18 -26.59 -41.28
C GLY A 260 37.40 -25.09 -41.27
#